data_AF-A0A091KN90-F1
#
_entry.id   AF-A0A091KN90-F1
#
_cell.length_a   1.000
_cell.length_b   1.000
_cell.length_c   1.000
_cell.angle_alpha   90.00
_cell.angle_beta   90.00
_cell.angle_gamma   90.00
#
_symmetry.space_group_name_H-M   'P 1'
#
loop_
_entity.id
_entity.type
_entity.pdbx_description
1 polymer ?
#
loop_
_entity_poly.entity_id
_entity_poly.type
_entity_poly.pdbx_seq_one_letter_code
_entity_poly.pdbx_strand_id
1 'polypeptide(L)' 'GGISENGIKTLVTTTTVSFNWSTMTKEFSVSVSLNDSSQIIKKQSGFFVWNNLTPATLYTFKFVFEQLHLEFINVS' A
#
# COMPACT_ATOMS: atom_id res chain seq x y z
N GLY A 1 8.65 -13.37 1.09
CA GLY A 1 7.25 -13.85 1.07
C GLY A 1 6.57 -13.45 -0.24
N GLY A 2 5.48 -14.13 -0.60
CA GLY A 2 4.67 -13.78 -1.79
C GLY A 2 3.56 -12.79 -1.45
N ILE A 3 3.18 -11.95 -2.41
CA ILE A 3 2.04 -11.00 -2.31
C ILE A 3 0.83 -11.68 -2.96
N SER A 4 -0.24 -11.90 -2.20
CA SER A 4 -1.53 -12.33 -2.74
C SER A 4 -2.51 -11.17 -2.78
N GLU A 5 -3.44 -11.19 -3.73
CA GLU A 5 -4.49 -10.18 -3.88
C GLU A 5 -5.35 -10.03 -2.60
N ASN A 6 -5.50 -11.13 -1.85
CA ASN A 6 -6.19 -11.16 -0.55
C ASN A 6 -5.40 -10.49 0.61
N GLY A 7 -4.16 -10.06 0.38
CA GLY A 7 -3.30 -9.45 1.40
C GLY A 7 -3.64 -7.99 1.72
N ILE A 8 -4.41 -7.33 0.85
CA ILE A 8 -4.80 -5.91 0.99
C ILE A 8 -6.32 -5.80 1.02
N LYS A 9 -6.87 -5.40 2.17
CA LYS A 9 -8.28 -5.05 2.32
C LYS A 9 -8.49 -3.61 1.92
N THR A 10 -9.46 -3.37 1.04
CA THR A 10 -9.83 -2.02 0.60
C THR A 10 -11.22 -1.68 1.12
N LEU A 11 -11.40 -0.49 1.67
CA LEU A 11 -12.69 0.05 2.06
C LEU A 11 -12.88 1.43 1.42
N VAL A 12 -13.99 1.59 0.70
CA VAL A 12 -14.31 2.79 -0.08
C VAL A 12 -15.52 3.48 0.53
N THR A 13 -15.45 4.81 0.66
CA THR A 13 -16.59 5.68 0.99
C THR A 13 -16.83 6.66 -0.16
N THR A 14 -17.75 7.62 0.02
CA THR A 14 -18.02 8.65 -0.98
C THR A 14 -16.81 9.52 -1.31
N THR A 15 -15.91 9.76 -0.35
CA THR A 15 -14.77 10.68 -0.53
C THR A 15 -13.44 10.13 -0.05
N THR A 16 -13.39 8.87 0.37
CA THR A 16 -12.17 8.24 0.87
C THR A 16 -12.01 6.81 0.37
N VAL A 17 -10.76 6.39 0.23
CA VAL A 17 -10.37 4.98 0.09
C VAL A 17 -9.38 4.68 1.19
N SER A 18 -9.54 3.54 1.85
CA SER A 18 -8.59 3.05 2.84
C SER A 18 -8.07 1.67 2.47
N PHE A 19 -6.79 1.47 2.71
CA PHE A 19 -6.07 0.23 2.46
C PHE A 19 -5.54 -0.31 3.78
N ASN A 20 -5.80 -1.57 4.05
CA ASN A 20 -5.36 -2.28 5.26
C ASN A 20 -4.67 -3.59 4.87
N TRP A 21 -3.46 -3.82 5.36
CA TRP A 21 -2.76 -5.09 5.19
C TRP A 21 -2.32 -5.65 6.55
N SER A 22 -2.35 -6.96 6.67
CA SER A 22 -2.10 -7.64 7.95
C SER A 22 -0.62 -7.95 8.21
N THR A 23 0.26 -7.92 7.19
CA THR A 23 1.52 -8.69 7.27
C THR A 23 2.76 -8.12 6.57
N MET A 24 2.69 -7.05 5.76
CA MET A 24 3.81 -6.68 4.86
C MET A 24 4.82 -5.64 5.37
N THR A 25 4.56 -5.00 6.52
CA THR A 25 5.33 -3.79 6.85
C THR A 25 6.75 -4.02 7.36
N LYS A 26 7.14 -5.24 7.76
CA LYS A 26 8.48 -5.45 8.32
C LYS A 26 9.57 -5.46 7.25
N GLU A 27 9.27 -6.06 6.10
CA GLU A 27 10.22 -6.35 5.02
C GLU A 27 10.24 -5.26 3.92
N PHE A 28 9.14 -4.54 3.74
CA PHE A 28 8.97 -3.56 2.65
C PHE A 28 8.57 -2.18 3.15
N SER A 29 9.11 -1.15 2.51
CA SER A 29 8.52 0.19 2.46
C SER A 29 7.47 0.18 1.38
N VAL A 30 6.27 0.68 1.67
CA VAL A 30 5.17 0.71 0.71
C VAL A 30 4.79 2.16 0.46
N SER A 31 4.82 2.57 -0.80
CA SER A 31 4.21 3.82 -1.23
C SER A 31 2.94 3.54 -2.02
N VAL A 32 1.97 4.43 -1.87
CA VAL A 32 0.75 4.49 -2.68
C VAL A 32 0.74 5.80 -3.44
N SER A 33 0.42 5.74 -4.72
CA SER A 33 0.30 6.93 -5.56
C SER A 33 -1.03 6.98 -6.29
N LEU A 34 -1.49 8.21 -6.53
CA LEU A 34 -2.62 8.56 -7.37
C LEU A 34 -2.17 9.72 -8.26
N ASN A 35 -2.14 9.48 -9.58
CA ASN A 35 -1.54 10.39 -10.54
C ASN A 35 -0.10 10.75 -10.12
N ASP A 36 0.22 12.03 -10.01
CA ASP A 36 1.56 12.52 -9.67
C ASP A 36 1.81 12.64 -8.15
N SER A 37 0.79 12.39 -7.33
CA SER A 37 0.91 12.41 -5.88
C SER A 37 1.28 11.03 -5.35
N SER A 38 2.29 10.95 -4.49
CA SER A 38 2.71 9.72 -3.82
C SER A 38 2.83 9.93 -2.31
N GLN A 39 2.44 8.93 -1.53
CA GLN A 39 2.53 8.92 -0.08
C GLN A 39 3.14 7.62 0.41
N ILE A 40 4.12 7.73 1.31
CA ILE A 40 4.72 6.57 1.97
C ILE A 40 3.83 6.14 3.13
N ILE A 41 3.47 4.86 3.14
CA ILE A 41 2.62 4.28 4.18
C ILE A 41 3.51 3.93 5.38
N LYS A 42 3.16 4.46 6.55
CA LYS A 42 3.95 4.28 7.77
C LYS A 42 3.96 2.81 8.21
N LYS A 43 5.16 2.32 8.51
CA LYS A 43 5.53 0.92 8.79
C LYS A 43 4.73 0.22 9.91
N GLN A 44 4.03 0.94 10.79
CA GLN A 44 3.49 0.33 12.02
C GLN A 44 1.97 0.19 12.04
N SER A 45 1.22 0.93 11.21
CA SER A 45 -0.25 0.88 11.25
C SER A 45 -0.83 -0.22 10.35
N GLY A 46 -0.10 -0.60 9.30
CA GLY A 46 -0.64 -1.44 8.23
C GLY A 46 -1.88 -0.86 7.55
N PHE A 47 -2.12 0.43 7.74
CA PHE A 47 -3.35 1.13 7.38
C PHE A 47 -3.02 2.50 6.80
N PHE A 48 -3.65 2.82 5.68
CA PHE A 48 -3.54 4.10 5.00
C PHE A 48 -4.91 4.57 4.51
N VAL A 49 -5.13 5.89 4.52
CA VAL A 49 -6.34 6.53 4.00
C VAL A 49 -5.98 7.58 2.97
N TRP A 50 -6.52 7.44 1.77
CA TRP A 50 -6.58 8.51 0.79
C TRP A 50 -7.92 9.24 0.93
N ASN A 51 -7.88 10.56 1.11
CA ASN A 51 -9.07 11.39 1.34
C ASN A 51 -9.27 12.43 0.23
N ASN A 52 -10.34 13.21 0.36
CA ASN A 52 -10.71 14.30 -0.56
C ASN A 52 -10.91 13.83 -2.01
N LEU A 53 -11.44 12.62 -2.19
CA LEU A 53 -11.83 12.11 -3.49
C LEU A 53 -13.19 12.68 -3.89
N THR A 54 -13.35 12.98 -5.18
CA THR A 54 -14.63 13.32 -5.79
C THR A 54 -15.54 12.08 -5.85
N PRO A 55 -16.80 12.15 -5.37
CA PRO A 55 -17.76 11.06 -5.49
C PRO A 55 -17.99 10.61 -6.94
N ALA A 56 -18.41 9.35 -7.11
CA ALA A 56 -18.73 8.76 -8.41
C ALA A 56 -17.63 8.92 -9.48
N THR A 57 -16.37 9.04 -9.06
CA THR A 57 -15.20 9.18 -9.93
C THR A 57 -14.33 7.94 -9.85
N LEU A 58 -13.86 7.45 -11.00
CA LEU A 58 -12.96 6.31 -11.08
C LEU A 58 -11.52 6.75 -10.78
N TYR A 59 -10.87 6.06 -9.85
CA TYR A 59 -9.47 6.29 -9.48
C TYR A 59 -8.64 5.03 -9.70
N THR A 60 -7.38 5.22 -10.11
CA THR A 60 -6.39 4.16 -10.18
C THR A 60 -5.28 4.45 -9.18
N PHE A 61 -5.09 3.54 -8.22
CA PHE A 61 -4.00 3.63 -7.25
C PHE A 61 -2.89 2.67 -7.65
N LYS A 62 -1.64 3.14 -7.55
CA LYS A 62 -0.45 2.30 -7.76
C LYS A 62 0.26 2.10 -6.43
N PHE A 63 0.63 0.87 -6.15
CA PHE A 63 1.46 0.51 -5.01
C PHE A 63 2.88 0.20 -5.48
N VAL A 64 3.87 0.71 -4.77
CA VAL A 64 5.27 0.33 -4.96
C VAL A 64 5.79 -0.23 -3.64
N PHE A 65 6.30 -1.46 -3.71
CA PHE A 65 6.90 -2.18 -2.60
C PHE A 65 8.41 -2.15 -2.78
N GLU A 66 9.10 -1.43 -1.90
CA GLU A 66 10.55 -1.33 -1.89
C GLU A 66 11.09 -2.18 -0.75
N GLN A 67 11.89 -3.19 -1.08
CA GLN A 67 12.47 -4.07 -0.07
C GLN A 67 13.46 -3.28 0.80
N LEU A 68 13.27 -3.31 2.13
CA LEU A 68 14.11 -2.58 3.08
C LEU A 68 15.40 -3.34 3.43
N HIS A 69 15.33 -4.67 3.45
CA HIS A 69 16.44 -5.54 3.79
C HIS A 69 16.57 -6.64 2.74
N LEU A 70 17.72 -6.70 2.06
CA LEU A 70 18.16 -7.92 1.38
C LEU A 70 18.51 -8.92 2.48
N GLU A 71 17.60 -9.81 2.86
CA GLU A 71 18.06 -11.08 3.41
C GLU A 71 18.88 -11.71 2.29
N PHE A 72 20.21 -11.72 2.47
CA PHE A 72 21.15 -12.27 1.51
C PHE A 72 20.61 -13.64 1.07
N ILE A 73 20.26 -13.76 -0.21
CA ILE A 73 20.18 -15.07 -0.83
C ILE A 73 21.58 -15.62 -0.62
N ASN A 74 21.72 -16.59 0.29
CA ASN A 74 22.99 -17.21 0.58
C ASN A 74 23.36 -17.97 -0.71
N VAL A 75 24.16 -17.36 -1.57
CA VAL A 75 24.73 -18.05 -2.72
C VAL A 75 25.89 -18.85 -2.14
N SER A 76 25.62 -20.14 -1.95
CA SER A 76 26.54 -21.19 -1.49
C SER A 76 27.93 -21.12 -2.11
#